data_AF-A0A7X9HH28-F1
#
_entry.id   AF-A0A7X9HH28-F1
#
_cell.length_a   1.000
_cell.length_b   1.000
_cell.length_c   1.000
_cell.angle_alpha   90.00
_cell.angle_beta   90.00
_cell.angle_gamma   90.00
#
_symmetry.space_group_name_H-M   'P 1'
#
loop_
_entity.id
_entity.type
_entity.pdbx_description
1 polymer ?
#
loop_
_entity_poly.entity_id
_entity_poly.type
_entity_poly.pdbx_seq_one_letter_code
_entity_poly.pdbx_strand_id
1 'polypeptide(L)' 'MKTSEIRNKTETELKELLQKIKKELSDNRMNWVQGKEKNNKKGLMLRRQIAKIITVIKENKVLRGDK' A
#
# COMPACT_ATOMS: atom_id res chain seq x y z
N MET A 1 3.44 -7.43 4.13
CA MET A 1 2.30 -7.35 5.06
C MET A 1 1.28 -8.44 4.77
N LYS A 2 0.88 -9.13 5.84
CA LYS A 2 -0.26 -10.05 5.83
C LYS A 2 -1.55 -9.24 5.87
N THR A 3 -2.61 -9.74 5.24
CA THR A 3 -3.91 -9.08 5.18
C THR A 3 -4.57 -8.94 6.56
N SER A 4 -4.28 -9.85 7.49
CA SER A 4 -4.73 -9.80 8.88
C SER A 4 -4.23 -8.54 9.61
N GLU A 5 -2.97 -8.16 9.42
CA GLU A 5 -2.36 -6.97 10.03
C GLU A 5 -2.96 -5.67 9.49
N ILE A 6 -3.52 -5.69 8.28
CA ILE A 6 -4.11 -4.51 7.63
C ILE A 6 -5.55 -4.31 8.13
N ARG A 7 -6.29 -5.40 8.37
CA ARG A 7 -7.68 -5.35 8.86
C ARG A 7 -7.81 -4.83 10.30
N ASN A 8 -6.77 -5.02 11.12
CA ASN A 8 -6.77 -4.59 12.51
C ASN A 8 -6.47 -3.09 12.69
N LYS A 9 -6.12 -2.36 11.62
CA LYS A 9 -5.77 -0.94 11.68
C LYS A 9 -6.99 -0.05 11.50
N THR A 10 -6.92 1.14 12.08
CA THR A 10 -7.96 2.17 11.90
C THR A 10 -7.94 2.76 10.49
N GLU A 11 -9.05 3.36 10.04
CA GLU A 11 -9.12 3.97 8.71
C GLU A 11 -8.12 5.10 8.49
N THR A 12 -7.82 5.87 9.55
CA THR A 12 -6.80 6.92 9.55
C THR A 12 -5.41 6.34 9.34
N GLU A 13 -5.06 5.30 10.10
CA GLU A 13 -3.79 4.58 9.95
C GLU A 13 -3.67 3.95 8.56
N LEU A 14 -4.75 3.41 7.99
CA LEU A 14 -4.75 2.84 6.64
C LEU A 14 -4.47 3.89 5.57
N LYS A 15 -5.02 5.10 5.71
CA LYS A 15 -4.75 6.23 4.81
C LYS A 15 -3.31 6.73 4.93
N GLU A 16 -2.78 6.82 6.15
CA GLU A 16 -1.38 7.19 6.38
C GLU A 16 -0.41 6.15 5.80
N LEU A 17 -0.71 4.86 6.02
CA LEU A 17 0.08 3.77 5.46
C LEU A 17 0.08 3.80 3.93
N LEU A 18 -1.09 4.08 3.33
CA LEU A 18 -1.23 4.21 1.89
C LEU A 18 -0.36 5.34 1.34
N GLN A 19 -0.32 6.51 2.01
CA GLN A 19 0.54 7.61 1.59
C GLN A 19 2.03 7.25 1.72
N LYS A 20 2.43 6.61 2.82
CA LYS A 20 3.82 6.15 3.03
C LYS A 20 4.28 5.21 1.92
N ILE A 21 3.49 4.19 1.62
CA ILE A 21 3.85 3.17 0.60
C ILE A 21 3.85 3.77 -0.81
N LYS A 22 2.97 4.75 -1.10
CA LYS A 22 3.02 5.51 -2.36
C LYS A 22 4.31 6.31 -2.51
N LYS A 23 4.76 6.96 -1.44
CA LYS A 23 6.02 7.70 -1.43
C LYS A 23 7.21 6.75 -1.62
N GLU A 24 7.23 5.63 -0.90
CA GLU A 24 8.24 4.58 -1.08
C GLU A 24 8.26 4.01 -2.50
N LEU A 25 7.09 3.86 -3.15
CA LEU A 25 7.03 3.44 -4.55
C LEU A 25 7.67 4.48 -5.49
N SER A 26 7.42 5.77 -5.25
CA SER A 26 8.04 6.86 -6.00
C SER A 26 9.56 6.87 -5.83
N ASP A 27 10.03 6.76 -4.60
CA ASP A 27 11.45 6.71 -4.28
C ASP A 27 12.10 5.47 -4.88
N ASN A 28 11.43 4.31 -4.82
CA ASN A 28 11.88 3.08 -5.44
C ASN A 28 11.95 3.19 -6.97
N ARG A 29 11.02 3.90 -7.61
CA ARG A 29 11.07 4.20 -9.05
C ARG A 29 12.28 5.07 -9.37
N MET A 30 12.53 6.12 -8.59
CA MET A 30 13.68 7.00 -8.78
C MET A 30 15.01 6.25 -8.58
N ASN A 31 15.11 5.44 -7.53
CA ASN A 31 16.29 4.62 -7.26
C ASN A 31 16.54 3.57 -8.35
N TRP A 32 15.48 3.05 -8.97
CA TRP A 32 15.59 2.13 -10.10
C TRP A 32 16.12 2.85 -11.35
N VAL A 33 15.60 4.04 -11.67
CA VAL A 33 16.11 4.88 -12.77
C VAL A 33 17.58 5.26 -12.56
N GLN A 34 17.97 5.56 -11.31
CA GLN A 34 19.36 5.84 -10.95
C GLN A 34 20.26 4.59 -10.91
N GLY A 35 19.72 3.39 -11.14
CA GLY A 35 20.46 2.13 -11.08
C GLY A 35 20.92 1.72 -9.67
N LYS A 36 20.46 2.41 -8.62
CA LYS A 36 20.79 2.13 -7.21
C LYS A 36 20.01 0.92 -6.67
N GLU A 37 18.78 0.72 -7.17
CA GLU A 37 17.93 -0.39 -6.73
C GLU A 37 17.96 -1.53 -7.75
N LYS A 38 18.67 -2.63 -7.41
CA LYS A 38 18.74 -3.84 -8.24
C LYS A 38 17.56 -4.80 -8.05
N ASN A 39 16.75 -4.58 -7.01
CA ASN A 39 15.65 -5.47 -6.68
C ASN A 39 14.37 -5.10 -7.43
N ASN A 40 14.23 -5.63 -8.64
CA ASN A 40 13.04 -5.43 -9.49
C ASN A 40 11.73 -5.90 -8.82
N LYS A 41 11.79 -6.84 -7.87
CA LYS A 41 10.60 -7.37 -7.19
C LYS A 41 10.03 -6.41 -6.14
N LYS A 42 10.83 -5.48 -5.63
CA LYS A 42 10.43 -4.51 -4.59
C LYS A 42 9.27 -3.63 -5.05
N GLY A 43 9.34 -3.11 -6.27
CA GLY A 43 8.25 -2.31 -6.86
C GLY A 43 6.94 -3.09 -7.05
N LEU A 44 7.02 -4.39 -7.36
CA LEU A 44 5.84 -5.27 -7.42
C LEU A 44 5.23 -5.50 -6.04
N MET A 45 6.08 -5.73 -5.02
CA MET A 45 5.63 -5.94 -3.65
C MET A 45 4.91 -4.70 -3.10
N LEU A 46 5.46 -3.51 -3.32
CA LEU A 46 4.84 -2.23 -2.91
C LEU A 46 3.47 -2.02 -3.57
N ARG A 47 3.35 -2.30 -4.88
CA ARG A 47 2.05 -2.24 -5.60
C ARG A 47 1.01 -3.20 -5.02
N ARG A 48 1.42 -4.44 -4.71
CA ARG A 48 0.53 -5.43 -4.07
C ARG A 48 0.10 -5.00 -2.68
N GLN A 49 0.96 -4.32 -1.92
CA GLN A 49 0.60 -3.79 -0.60
C GLN A 49 -0.43 -2.66 -0.73
N ILE A 50 -0.24 -1.73 -1.67
CA ILE A 50 -1.21 -0.67 -1.97
C ILE A 50 -2.58 -1.27 -2.31
N ALA A 51 -2.61 -2.27 -3.21
CA ALA A 51 -3.86 -2.91 -3.61
C ALA A 51 -4.60 -3.52 -2.40
N LYS A 52 -3.88 -4.23 -1.52
CA LYS A 52 -4.47 -4.83 -0.30
C LYS A 52 -5.08 -3.77 0.63
N ILE A 53 -4.40 -2.63 0.83
CA ILE A 53 -4.89 -1.54 1.68
C ILE A 53 -6.17 -0.94 1.09
N ILE A 54 -6.17 -0.67 -0.22
CA ILE A 54 -7.35 -0.14 -0.91
C ILE A 54 -8.53 -1.11 -0.82
N THR A 55 -8.28 -2.42 -0.99
CA THR A 55 -9.31 -3.44 -0.83
C THR A 55 -9.93 -3.42 0.56
N VAL A 56 -9.12 -3.37 1.62
CA VAL A 56 -9.63 -3.32 3.01
C VAL A 56 -10.42 -2.04 3.28
N ILE A 57 -9.95 -0.88 2.79
CA ILE A 57 -10.70 0.38 2.91
C ILE A 57 -12.07 0.27 2.21
N LYS A 58 -12.10 -0.31 1.01
CA LYS A 58 -13.33 -0.48 0.24
C LYS A 58 -14.26 -1.51 0.88
N GLU A 59 -13.72 -2.61 1.40
CA GLU A 59 -14.44 -3.64 2.16
C GLU A 59 -15.11 -3.01 3.39
N ASN A 60 -14.38 -2.21 4.16
CA ASN A 60 -14.91 -1.47 5.31
C ASN A 60 -16.03 -0.50 4.90
N LYS A 61 -15.85 0.24 3.80
CA LYS A 61 -16.89 1.15 3.28
C LYS A 61 -18.18 0.39 2.90
N VAL A 62 -18.03 -0.74 2.22
CA VAL A 62 -19.17 -1.60 1.82
C VAL A 62 -19.88 -2.18 3.05
N LEU A 63 -19.12 -2.65 4.05
CA LEU A 63 -19.69 -3.17 5.30
C LEU A 63 -20.43 -2.10 6.12
N ARG A 64 -19.98 -0.85 6.06
CA ARG A 64 -20.65 0.29 6.70
C ARG A 64 -21.90 0.79 5.94
N GLY A 65 -22.14 0.30 4.72
CA GLY A 65 -23.30 0.68 3.91
C GLY A 65 -23.18 2.05 3.23
N ASP A 66 -22.01 2.69 3.26
CA ASP A 66 -21.76 3.97 2.61
C ASP A 66 -21.67 3.77 1.09
N LYS A 67 -22.78 3.98 0.38
CA LYS A 67 -22.83 3.97 -1.10
C LYS A 67 -21.92 5.08 -1.65
#